data_AF-A0A9W3PFR7-F1
#
_entry.id   AF-A0A9W3PFR7-F1
#
_cell.length_a   1.000
_cell.length_b   1.000
_cell.length_c   1.000
_cell.angle_alpha   90.00
_cell.angle_beta   90.00
_cell.angle_gamma   90.00
#
_symmetry.space_group_name_H-M   'P 1'
#
loop_
_entity.id
_entity.type
_entity.pdbx_description
1 polymer ?
#
loop_
_entity_poly.entity_id
_entity_poly.type
_entity_poly.pdbx_seq_one_letter_code
_entity_poly.pdbx_strand_id
1 'polypeptide(L)'
;MEENVQAQLSPPWITYFNELKNSIGADPTVTVGPLIPVGGNYIILVHALSNEKARALATLLKSFVQFGNVSVTVIVTNNENEIVNPFPCPLDAFEIAHLFQVALENNPYFEQVVVQPQFPGGPNVVFPVFAAEVIQFFNDDISNLCQTFTGVAANVFRDVMNDEVCDSPILFSTSCVMNSENTQLQNKDLTPKLFY
;
A
#
# COMPACT_ATOMS: atom_id res chain seq x y z
N MET A 1 -36.97 -24.98 12.70
CA MET A 1 -36.21 -24.88 11.44
C MET A 1 -34.86 -24.35 11.84
N GLU A 2 -33.85 -25.22 11.89
CA GLU A 2 -32.47 -24.77 12.05
C GLU A 2 -32.09 -24.09 10.72
N GLU A 3 -31.99 -22.77 10.73
CA GLU A 3 -31.27 -22.07 9.67
C GLU A 3 -29.85 -22.61 9.67
N ASN A 4 -29.48 -23.28 8.58
CA ASN A 4 -28.11 -23.65 8.30
C ASN A 4 -27.35 -22.35 8.03
N VAL A 5 -26.96 -21.65 9.10
CA VAL A 5 -26.08 -20.49 9.01
C VAL A 5 -24.70 -21.05 8.66
N GLN A 6 -24.47 -21.25 7.35
CA GLN A 6 -23.11 -21.40 6.84
C GLN A 6 -22.40 -20.10 7.19
N ALA A 7 -21.55 -20.13 8.22
CA ALA A 7 -20.58 -19.08 8.47
C ALA A 7 -19.68 -18.99 7.22
N GLN A 8 -20.02 -18.09 6.30
CA GLN A 8 -19.15 -17.75 5.19
C GLN A 8 -18.07 -16.85 5.74
N LEU A 9 -16.91 -17.45 6.03
CA LEU A 9 -15.69 -16.69 6.27
C LEU A 9 -15.45 -15.78 5.07
N SER A 10 -15.10 -14.51 5.34
CA SER A 10 -14.79 -13.55 4.30
C SER A 10 -13.67 -14.11 3.40
N PRO A 11 -13.88 -14.22 2.08
CA PRO A 11 -12.86 -14.70 1.17
C PRO A 11 -11.60 -13.82 1.16
N PRO A 12 -10.42 -14.34 0.77
CA PRO A 12 -9.16 -13.59 0.80
C PRO A 12 -9.17 -12.27 0.01
N TRP A 13 -9.90 -12.20 -1.11
CA TRP A 13 -10.03 -10.96 -1.89
C TRP A 13 -10.84 -9.87 -1.19
N ILE A 14 -11.74 -10.24 -0.27
CA ILE A 14 -12.45 -9.29 0.61
C ILE A 14 -11.48 -8.71 1.63
N THR A 15 -10.61 -9.54 2.21
CA THR A 15 -9.56 -9.08 3.12
C THR A 15 -8.62 -8.12 2.41
N TYR A 16 -8.10 -8.49 1.23
CA TYR A 16 -7.25 -7.61 0.41
C TYR A 16 -7.93 -6.26 0.08
N PHE A 17 -9.22 -6.30 -0.30
CA PHE A 17 -10.00 -5.09 -0.53
C PHE A 17 -10.07 -4.20 0.73
N ASN A 18 -10.35 -4.80 1.89
CA ASN A 18 -10.44 -4.08 3.14
C ASN A 18 -9.07 -3.55 3.59
N GLU A 19 -7.98 -4.27 3.35
CA GLU A 19 -6.62 -3.78 3.57
C GLU A 19 -6.38 -2.51 2.74
N LEU A 20 -6.68 -2.53 1.44
CA LEU A 20 -6.51 -1.36 0.57
C LEU A 20 -7.38 -0.18 1.06
N LYS A 21 -8.64 -0.44 1.41
CA LYS A 21 -9.59 0.56 1.88
C LYS A 21 -9.16 1.20 3.20
N ASN A 22 -8.67 0.41 4.16
CA ASN A 22 -8.32 0.90 5.50
C ASN A 22 -6.84 1.33 5.62
N SER A 23 -6.00 1.10 4.60
CA SER A 23 -4.63 1.63 4.52
C SER A 23 -4.56 2.81 3.55
N ILE A 24 -4.58 2.56 2.25
CA ILE A 24 -4.50 3.58 1.19
C ILE A 24 -5.67 4.55 1.29
N GLY A 25 -6.89 4.04 1.51
CA GLY A 25 -8.09 4.85 1.68
C GLY A 25 -8.17 5.63 2.99
N ALA A 26 -7.21 5.49 3.90
CA ALA A 26 -7.11 6.35 5.08
C ALA A 26 -6.51 7.74 4.75
N ASP A 27 -5.86 7.89 3.60
CA ASP A 27 -5.45 9.20 3.09
C ASP A 27 -6.69 10.00 2.65
N PRO A 28 -6.95 11.20 3.20
CA PRO A 28 -8.16 11.99 2.88
C PRO A 28 -8.22 12.47 1.42
N THR A 29 -7.12 12.38 0.69
CA THR A 29 -7.02 12.72 -0.74
C THR A 29 -7.10 11.50 -1.66
N VAL A 30 -7.38 10.32 -1.10
CA VAL A 30 -7.54 9.06 -1.85
C VAL A 30 -8.86 8.39 -1.49
N THR A 31 -9.60 7.96 -2.50
CA THR A 31 -10.85 7.21 -2.33
C THR A 31 -10.69 5.81 -2.93
N VAL A 32 -10.86 4.79 -2.11
CA VAL A 32 -10.96 3.39 -2.58
C VAL A 32 -12.44 3.09 -2.84
N GLY A 33 -12.78 2.92 -4.11
CA GLY A 33 -14.12 2.57 -4.58
C GLY A 33 -14.55 1.16 -4.16
N PRO A 34 -15.79 0.76 -4.47
CA PRO A 34 -16.29 -0.57 -4.12
C PRO A 34 -15.53 -1.67 -4.88
N LEU A 35 -15.60 -2.90 -4.36
CA LEU A 35 -15.15 -4.09 -5.06
C LEU A 35 -16.18 -4.49 -6.14
N ILE A 36 -15.82 -4.36 -7.42
CA ILE A 36 -16.73 -4.53 -8.56
C ILE A 36 -16.54 -5.93 -9.16
N PRO A 37 -17.57 -6.81 -9.16
CA PRO A 37 -17.46 -8.13 -9.78
C PRO A 37 -17.51 -8.05 -11.32
N VAL A 38 -16.56 -8.70 -11.99
CA VAL A 38 -16.46 -8.79 -13.46
C VAL A 38 -16.07 -10.20 -13.86
N GLY A 39 -17.04 -10.98 -14.37
CA GLY A 39 -16.76 -12.29 -14.97
C GLY A 39 -16.12 -13.32 -14.01
N GLY A 40 -16.44 -13.26 -12.71
CA GLY A 40 -15.83 -14.12 -11.68
C GLY A 40 -14.55 -13.56 -11.05
N ASN A 41 -14.08 -12.42 -11.55
CA ASN A 41 -12.97 -11.64 -10.99
C ASN A 41 -13.49 -10.32 -10.41
N TYR A 42 -12.59 -9.49 -9.89
CA TYR A 42 -12.94 -8.21 -9.29
C TYR A 42 -12.04 -7.06 -9.75
N ILE A 43 -12.61 -5.87 -9.76
CA ILE A 43 -11.92 -4.60 -10.00
C ILE A 43 -12.10 -3.70 -8.77
N ILE A 44 -11.03 -3.03 -8.35
CA ILE A 44 -11.07 -1.95 -7.38
C ILE A 44 -10.57 -0.67 -8.06
N LEU A 45 -11.35 0.40 -7.95
CA LEU A 45 -10.95 1.73 -8.42
C LEU A 45 -10.35 2.51 -7.25
N VAL A 46 -9.14 3.05 -7.43
CA VAL A 46 -8.48 3.94 -6.47
C VAL A 46 -8.40 5.32 -7.10
N HIS A 47 -9.10 6.29 -6.54
CA HIS A 47 -9.13 7.67 -7.05
C HIS A 47 -8.27 8.57 -6.18
N ALA A 48 -7.35 9.33 -6.76
CA ALA A 48 -6.55 10.32 -6.04
C ALA A 48 -6.81 11.74 -6.56
N LEU A 49 -6.86 12.71 -5.65
CA LEU A 49 -7.15 14.11 -5.98
C LEU A 49 -6.01 14.86 -6.70
N SER A 50 -4.83 14.23 -6.83
CA SER A 50 -3.67 14.77 -7.55
C SER A 50 -3.20 13.77 -8.61
N ASN A 51 -2.85 14.26 -9.80
CA ASN A 51 -2.29 13.43 -10.86
C ASN A 51 -0.94 12.81 -10.46
N GLU A 52 -0.11 13.54 -9.71
CA GLU A 52 1.19 13.07 -9.22
C GLU A 52 1.00 11.92 -8.22
N LYS A 53 0.08 12.10 -7.25
CA LYS A 53 -0.29 11.07 -6.28
C LYS A 53 -0.91 9.85 -6.97
N ALA A 54 -1.80 10.06 -7.93
CA ALA A 54 -2.40 8.97 -8.71
C ALA A 54 -1.31 8.14 -9.42
N ARG A 55 -0.37 8.81 -10.09
CA ARG A 55 0.71 8.14 -10.82
C ARG A 55 1.70 7.42 -9.89
N ALA A 56 2.00 8.02 -8.73
CA ALA A 56 2.81 7.38 -7.70
C ALA A 56 2.12 6.11 -7.16
N LEU A 57 0.83 6.20 -6.80
CA LEU A 57 0.03 5.04 -6.37
C LEU A 57 -0.05 3.96 -7.46
N ALA A 58 -0.26 4.33 -8.72
CA ALA A 58 -0.28 3.39 -9.85
C ALA A 58 1.03 2.61 -9.99
N THR A 59 2.15 3.23 -9.61
CA THR A 59 3.48 2.61 -9.67
C THR A 59 3.74 1.70 -8.46
N LEU A 60 3.27 2.08 -7.28
CA LEU A 60 3.57 1.40 -6.02
C LEU A 60 2.58 0.28 -5.68
N LEU A 61 1.32 0.36 -6.10
CA LEU A 61 0.30 -0.64 -5.78
C LEU A 61 0.47 -1.91 -6.63
N LYS A 62 0.09 -3.05 -6.05
CA LYS A 62 -0.13 -4.28 -6.82
C LYS A 62 -1.34 -4.09 -7.73
N SER A 63 -1.09 -3.86 -9.02
CA SER A 63 -2.16 -3.65 -10.01
C SER A 63 -2.97 -4.93 -10.27
N PHE A 64 -2.41 -6.10 -9.97
CA PHE A 64 -3.04 -7.40 -10.16
C PHE A 64 -2.63 -8.37 -9.05
N VAL A 65 -3.62 -9.04 -8.44
CA VAL A 65 -3.40 -10.09 -7.42
C VAL A 65 -4.27 -11.30 -7.73
N GLN A 66 -3.69 -12.51 -7.64
CA GLN A 66 -4.38 -13.77 -7.90
C GLN A 66 -4.65 -14.53 -6.59
N PHE A 67 -5.90 -14.90 -6.36
CA PHE A 67 -6.37 -15.73 -5.25
C PHE A 67 -6.99 -17.02 -5.79
N GLY A 68 -6.18 -18.06 -5.98
CA GLY A 68 -6.65 -19.32 -6.59
C GLY A 68 -7.16 -19.08 -8.01
N ASN A 69 -8.48 -19.21 -8.22
CA ASN A 69 -9.15 -18.97 -9.50
C ASN A 69 -9.77 -17.56 -9.64
N VAL A 70 -9.69 -16.73 -8.61
CA VAL A 70 -10.22 -15.36 -8.60
C VAL A 70 -9.06 -14.38 -8.73
N SER A 71 -9.19 -13.38 -9.59
CA SER A 71 -8.23 -12.28 -9.69
C SER A 71 -8.83 -10.94 -9.24
N VAL A 72 -8.02 -10.08 -8.68
CA VAL A 72 -8.36 -8.69 -8.33
C VAL A 72 -7.46 -7.75 -9.11
N THR A 73 -8.05 -6.82 -9.85
CA THR A 73 -7.32 -5.76 -10.57
C THR A 73 -7.54 -4.43 -9.89
N VAL A 74 -6.46 -3.72 -9.59
CA VAL A 74 -6.49 -2.36 -9.02
C VAL A 74 -6.20 -1.36 -10.11
N ILE A 75 -7.13 -0.44 -10.35
CA ILE A 75 -7.00 0.63 -11.34
C ILE A 75 -6.96 1.96 -10.61
N VAL A 76 -5.95 2.77 -10.90
CA VAL A 76 -5.80 4.09 -10.29
C VAL A 76 -6.27 5.17 -11.26
N THR A 77 -7.03 6.15 -10.77
CA THR A 77 -7.51 7.31 -11.52
C THR A 77 -7.10 8.63 -10.86
N ASN A 78 -6.87 9.66 -11.65
CA ASN A 78 -6.61 11.03 -11.17
C ASN A 78 -7.90 11.82 -10.94
N ASN A 79 -7.76 13.10 -10.57
CA ASN A 79 -8.85 14.06 -10.35
C ASN A 79 -9.74 14.31 -11.58
N GLU A 80 -9.25 14.04 -12.78
CA GLU A 80 -9.99 14.14 -14.04
C GLU A 80 -10.76 12.84 -14.38
N ASN A 81 -10.68 11.84 -13.49
CA ASN A 81 -11.20 10.48 -13.67
C ASN A 81 -10.52 9.70 -14.81
N GLU A 82 -9.31 10.11 -15.18
CA GLU A 82 -8.52 9.39 -16.17
C GLU A 82 -7.74 8.27 -15.51
N ILE A 83 -7.68 7.11 -16.17
CA ILE A 83 -6.82 6.01 -15.75
C ILE A 83 -5.37 6.44 -15.95
N VAL A 84 -4.58 6.37 -14.89
CA VAL A 84 -3.16 6.72 -14.92
C VAL A 84 -2.30 5.47 -15.07
N ASN A 85 -1.27 5.56 -15.90
CA ASN A 85 -0.28 4.50 -16.06
C ASN A 85 0.86 4.68 -15.04
N PRO A 86 1.46 3.58 -14.54
CA PRO A 86 2.65 3.65 -13.69
C PRO A 86 3.81 4.36 -14.40
N PHE A 87 4.79 4.83 -13.62
CA PHE A 87 6.06 5.29 -14.17
C PHE A 87 6.78 4.12 -14.86
N PRO A 88 7.35 4.34 -16.06
CA PRO A 88 8.13 3.31 -16.73
C PRO A 88 9.48 3.11 -16.02
N CYS A 89 9.97 1.88 -16.00
CA CYS A 89 11.34 1.58 -15.57
C CYS A 89 12.37 2.03 -16.63
N PRO A 90 13.63 2.29 -16.25
CA PRO A 90 14.18 2.17 -14.89
C PRO A 90 13.83 3.34 -13.98
N LEU A 91 13.73 3.05 -12.68
CA LEU A 91 13.67 4.04 -11.60
C LEU A 91 14.75 3.69 -10.57
N ASP A 92 15.49 4.67 -10.08
CA ASP A 92 16.43 4.46 -8.99
C ASP A 92 15.74 4.45 -7.61
N ALA A 93 16.45 4.00 -6.57
CA ALA A 93 15.88 3.89 -5.22
C ALA A 93 15.42 5.25 -4.63
N PHE A 94 16.04 6.36 -5.03
CA PHE A 94 15.65 7.70 -4.56
C PHE A 94 14.40 8.20 -5.29
N GLU A 95 14.29 7.91 -6.59
CA GLU A 95 13.10 8.15 -7.40
C GLU A 95 11.91 7.37 -6.83
N ILE A 96 12.08 6.10 -6.49
CA ILE A 96 11.05 5.27 -5.86
C ILE A 96 10.69 5.81 -4.47
N ALA A 97 11.66 6.22 -3.66
CA ALA A 97 11.39 6.85 -2.37
C ALA A 97 10.58 8.14 -2.50
N HIS A 98 10.86 8.94 -3.53
CA HIS A 98 10.06 10.12 -3.82
C HIS A 98 8.60 9.75 -4.18
N LEU A 99 8.37 8.66 -4.93
CA LEU A 99 7.02 8.16 -5.18
C LEU A 99 6.29 7.79 -3.87
N PHE A 100 6.97 7.19 -2.89
CA PHE A 100 6.36 6.91 -1.59
C PHE A 100 5.93 8.19 -0.86
N GLN A 101 6.76 9.23 -0.87
CA GLN A 101 6.40 10.54 -0.30
C GLN A 101 5.16 11.12 -0.97
N VAL A 102 5.14 11.17 -2.29
CA VAL A 102 4.00 11.76 -3.03
C VAL A 102 2.74 10.92 -2.88
N ALA A 103 2.85 9.58 -2.90
CA ALA A 103 1.73 8.69 -2.72
C ALA A 103 1.09 8.84 -1.33
N LEU A 104 1.92 8.95 -0.27
CA LEU A 104 1.48 8.76 1.12
C LEU A 104 1.58 10.02 2.01
N GLU A 105 1.90 11.20 1.47
CA GLU A 105 2.11 12.44 2.24
C GLU A 105 0.99 12.80 3.24
N ASN A 106 -0.27 12.43 2.97
CA ASN A 106 -1.43 12.73 3.81
C ASN A 106 -1.99 11.47 4.49
N ASN A 107 -1.31 10.32 4.35
CA ASN A 107 -1.73 9.08 4.96
C ASN A 107 -1.30 9.06 6.45
N PRO A 108 -2.23 8.87 7.40
CA PRO A 108 -1.91 8.96 8.83
C PRO A 108 -0.92 7.90 9.31
N TYR A 109 -0.80 6.78 8.59
CA TYR A 109 0.12 5.70 8.96
C TYR A 109 1.53 5.89 8.43
N PHE A 110 1.75 6.78 7.46
CA PHE A 110 3.06 6.99 6.84
C PHE A 110 3.87 8.03 7.61
N GLU A 111 5.05 7.66 8.07
CA GLU A 111 5.95 8.60 8.76
C GLU A 111 6.99 9.19 7.81
N GLN A 112 7.70 8.31 7.10
CA GLN A 112 8.78 8.69 6.21
C GLN A 112 9.18 7.53 5.30
N VAL A 113 10.15 7.77 4.44
CA VAL A 113 10.80 6.74 3.62
C VAL A 113 12.30 6.98 3.64
N VAL A 114 13.07 5.91 3.82
CA VAL A 114 14.53 5.94 3.95
C VAL A 114 15.17 5.14 2.81
N VAL A 115 16.26 5.66 2.25
CA VAL A 115 17.03 4.96 1.21
C VAL A 115 18.43 4.69 1.73
N GLN A 116 18.81 3.42 1.80
CA GLN A 116 20.14 3.01 2.23
C GLN A 116 20.48 1.59 1.74
N PRO A 117 21.76 1.19 1.71
CA PRO A 117 22.13 -0.19 1.40
C PRO A 117 21.59 -1.17 2.45
N GLN A 118 21.06 -2.31 2.00
CA GLN A 118 20.62 -3.37 2.93
C GLN A 118 21.81 -4.01 3.67
N PHE A 119 22.96 -4.09 3.01
CA PHE A 119 24.22 -4.60 3.56
C PHE A 119 25.37 -3.68 3.16
N PRO A 120 26.48 -3.64 3.94
CA PRO A 120 27.63 -2.79 3.62
C PRO A 120 28.14 -3.04 2.19
N GLY A 121 28.18 -1.98 1.37
CA GLY A 121 28.61 -2.04 -0.03
C GLY A 121 27.58 -2.60 -1.02
N GLY A 122 26.35 -2.90 -0.57
CA GLY A 122 25.24 -3.32 -1.43
C GLY A 122 24.54 -2.18 -2.17
N PRO A 123 23.62 -2.50 -3.09
CA PRO A 123 22.76 -1.49 -3.71
C PRO A 123 21.83 -0.88 -2.66
N ASN A 124 21.43 0.37 -2.92
CA ASN A 124 20.40 1.03 -2.12
C ASN A 124 19.06 0.31 -2.28
N VAL A 125 18.33 0.18 -1.17
CA VAL A 125 16.95 -0.30 -1.14
C VAL A 125 16.06 0.76 -0.48
N VAL A 126 14.74 0.61 -0.63
CA VAL A 126 13.76 1.59 -0.15
C VAL A 126 13.04 1.05 1.08
N PHE A 127 13.05 1.83 2.17
CA PHE A 127 12.38 1.51 3.42
C PHE A 127 11.25 2.52 3.67
N PRO A 128 10.01 2.27 3.19
CA PRO A 128 8.87 3.04 3.67
C PRO A 128 8.62 2.67 5.15
N VAL A 129 8.56 3.70 6.00
CA VAL A 129 8.43 3.59 7.45
C VAL A 129 7.02 4.03 7.85
N PHE A 130 6.31 3.12 8.51
CA PHE A 130 4.95 3.32 8.98
C PHE A 130 4.90 3.42 10.49
N ALA A 131 3.94 4.18 11.01
CA ALA A 131 3.68 4.27 12.43
C ALA A 131 3.47 2.88 13.05
N ALA A 132 3.89 2.72 14.31
CA ALA A 132 3.65 1.52 15.11
C ALA A 132 2.18 1.38 15.54
N GLU A 133 1.28 1.43 14.56
CA GLU A 133 -0.16 1.38 14.71
C GLU A 133 -0.75 0.10 14.11
N VAL A 134 -1.96 -0.20 14.56
CA VAL A 134 -2.74 -1.35 14.12
C VAL A 134 -3.88 -0.85 13.24
N ILE A 135 -4.02 -1.47 12.07
CA ILE A 135 -5.19 -1.35 11.20
C ILE A 135 -6.13 -2.51 11.53
N GLN A 136 -7.35 -2.18 11.93
CA GLN A 136 -8.36 -3.15 12.34
C GLN A 136 -9.69 -2.86 11.64
N PHE A 137 -10.30 -3.90 11.10
CA PHE A 137 -11.62 -3.84 10.46
C PHE A 137 -12.34 -5.18 10.61
N PHE A 138 -13.66 -5.15 10.51
CA PHE A 138 -14.48 -6.36 10.50
C PHE A 138 -14.20 -7.20 9.25
N ASN A 139 -14.01 -8.52 9.43
CA ASN A 139 -13.64 -9.43 8.33
C ASN A 139 -14.13 -10.88 8.58
N ASP A 140 -15.21 -11.06 9.34
CA ASP A 140 -15.80 -12.37 9.67
C ASP A 140 -14.79 -13.40 10.21
N ASP A 141 -13.73 -12.95 10.90
CA ASP A 141 -12.71 -13.83 11.45
C ASP A 141 -13.23 -14.50 12.73
N ILE A 142 -13.84 -15.67 12.59
CA ILE A 142 -14.41 -16.42 13.73
C ILE A 142 -13.36 -16.86 14.77
N SER A 143 -12.07 -16.80 14.44
CA SER A 143 -11.00 -17.09 15.41
C SER A 143 -10.72 -15.89 16.33
N ASN A 144 -11.20 -14.70 15.95
CA ASN A 144 -11.14 -13.48 16.73
C ASN A 144 -12.49 -13.22 17.41
N LEU A 145 -12.47 -12.92 18.71
CA LEU A 145 -13.69 -12.62 19.48
C LEU A 145 -14.51 -11.48 18.86
N CYS A 146 -13.84 -10.47 18.31
CA CYS A 146 -14.47 -9.30 17.68
C CYS A 146 -14.75 -9.52 16.19
N GLN A 147 -14.40 -10.69 15.62
CA GLN A 147 -14.54 -11.01 14.19
C GLN A 147 -13.80 -10.03 13.27
N THR A 148 -12.73 -9.44 13.79
CA THR A 148 -11.92 -8.44 13.09
C THR A 148 -10.62 -9.02 12.55
N PHE A 149 -10.22 -8.54 11.38
CA PHE A 149 -8.83 -8.56 10.97
C PHE A 149 -8.04 -7.54 11.81
N THR A 150 -6.80 -7.86 12.16
CA THR A 150 -5.90 -6.97 12.90
C THR A 150 -4.49 -7.13 12.33
N GLY A 151 -3.96 -6.06 11.73
CA GLY A 151 -2.63 -6.05 11.13
C GLY A 151 -1.81 -4.83 11.56
N VAL A 152 -0.50 -5.00 11.74
CA VAL A 152 0.43 -3.87 11.90
C VAL A 152 0.47 -3.10 10.59
N ALA A 153 0.43 -1.77 10.62
CA ALA A 153 0.36 -0.92 9.43
C ALA A 153 1.37 -1.34 8.35
N ALA A 154 2.65 -1.48 8.69
CA ALA A 154 3.70 -1.89 7.74
C ALA A 154 3.39 -3.20 6.98
N ASN A 155 2.75 -4.18 7.64
CA ASN A 155 2.35 -5.43 6.99
C ASN A 155 1.18 -5.22 6.04
N VAL A 156 0.16 -4.47 6.46
CA VAL A 156 -1.01 -4.16 5.61
C VAL A 156 -0.58 -3.41 4.35
N PHE A 157 0.36 -2.46 4.46
CA PHE A 157 0.92 -1.79 3.29
C PHE A 157 1.73 -2.73 2.40
N ARG A 158 2.50 -3.66 2.97
CA ARG A 158 3.22 -4.69 2.21
C ARG A 158 2.27 -5.62 1.43
N ASP A 159 1.10 -5.90 1.98
CA ASP A 159 0.11 -6.77 1.33
C ASP A 159 -0.49 -6.11 0.09
N VAL A 160 -0.68 -4.78 0.09
CA VAL A 160 -1.30 -4.04 -1.02
C VAL A 160 -0.33 -3.38 -2.01
N MET A 161 0.92 -3.14 -1.62
CA MET A 161 1.96 -2.53 -2.45
C MET A 161 2.99 -3.55 -2.95
N ASN A 162 3.66 -3.23 -4.05
CA ASN A 162 4.73 -4.07 -4.61
C ASN A 162 5.91 -4.14 -3.64
N ASP A 163 6.44 -5.36 -3.45
CA ASP A 163 7.65 -5.63 -2.67
C ASP A 163 8.95 -5.38 -3.47
N GLU A 164 8.82 -5.13 -4.77
CA GLU A 164 9.89 -4.72 -5.67
C GLU A 164 9.34 -3.77 -6.74
N VAL A 165 10.07 -2.67 -7.02
CA VAL A 165 9.73 -1.71 -8.10
C VAL A 165 10.98 -1.45 -8.91
N CYS A 166 10.94 -1.68 -10.23
CA CYS A 166 12.09 -1.54 -11.13
C CYS A 166 13.39 -2.19 -10.58
N ASP A 167 13.29 -3.47 -10.19
CA ASP A 167 14.38 -4.27 -9.61
C ASP A 167 14.93 -3.75 -8.25
N SER A 168 14.27 -2.76 -7.64
CA SER A 168 14.62 -2.23 -6.31
C SER A 168 13.71 -2.82 -5.23
N PRO A 169 14.25 -3.56 -4.24
CA PRO A 169 13.47 -4.10 -3.13
C PRO A 169 12.84 -3.01 -2.26
N ILE A 170 11.60 -3.24 -1.86
CA ILE A 170 10.83 -2.40 -0.94
C ILE A 170 10.70 -3.13 0.41
N LEU A 171 11.33 -2.58 1.44
CA LEU A 171 11.42 -3.17 2.77
C LEU A 171 10.54 -2.39 3.76
N PHE A 172 9.24 -2.73 3.76
CA PHE A 172 8.23 -2.14 4.64
C PHE A 172 8.62 -2.28 6.11
N SER A 173 8.70 -1.14 6.81
CA SER A 173 9.25 -1.06 8.15
C SER A 173 8.29 -0.36 9.11
N THR A 174 8.27 -0.79 10.35
CA THR A 174 7.56 -0.10 11.44
C THR A 174 8.51 0.89 12.11
N SER A 175 7.99 2.04 12.51
CA SER A 175 8.77 3.07 13.17
C SER A 175 9.45 2.56 14.43
N CYS A 176 10.73 2.93 14.57
CA CYS A 176 11.53 2.48 15.69
C CYS A 176 11.17 3.28 16.94
N VAL A 177 11.12 2.61 18.09
CA VAL A 177 11.17 3.31 19.38
C VAL A 177 12.57 3.95 19.49
N MET A 178 12.62 5.27 19.40
CA MET A 178 13.87 6.04 19.49
C MET A 178 14.47 5.91 20.90
N ASN A 179 15.51 5.09 21.06
CA ASN A 179 16.46 5.29 22.16
C ASN A 179 17.43 6.40 21.79
N SER A 180 18.01 7.09 22.79
CA SER A 180 18.89 8.26 22.66
C SER A 180 20.13 8.11 21.78
N GLU A 181 20.37 6.93 21.20
CA GLU A 181 21.50 6.59 20.32
C GLU A 181 21.11 6.52 18.84
N ASN A 182 19.82 6.55 18.50
CA ASN A 182 19.37 6.51 17.10
C ASN A 182 19.48 7.89 16.46
N THR A 183 20.61 8.11 15.79
CA THR A 183 20.84 9.29 14.96
C THR A 183 19.77 9.34 13.88
N GLN A 184 19.19 10.52 13.61
CA GLN A 184 18.08 10.71 12.67
C GLN A 184 18.33 9.98 11.33
N LEU A 185 17.50 8.98 11.03
CA LEU A 185 17.43 8.33 9.72
C LEU A 185 16.83 9.34 8.73
N GLN A 186 17.64 10.26 8.22
CA GLN A 186 17.21 11.27 7.25
C GLN A 186 17.97 11.08 5.94
N ASN A 187 17.21 10.98 4.84
CA ASN A 187 17.78 11.04 3.50
C ASN A 187 18.26 12.46 3.24
N LYS A 188 19.49 12.62 2.75
CA LYS A 188 20.05 13.94 2.44
C LYS A 188 19.61 14.49 1.07
N ASP A 189 19.09 13.66 0.18
CA ASP A 189 18.76 14.03 -1.21
C ASP A 189 17.44 13.38 -1.70
N LEU A 190 16.31 13.94 -1.26
CA LEU A 190 14.96 13.59 -1.77
C LEU A 190 14.37 14.65 -2.70
N THR A 191 15.22 15.53 -3.24
CA THR A 191 14.74 16.61 -4.12
C THR A 191 13.97 16.01 -5.31
N PRO A 192 12.77 16.55 -5.62
CA PRO A 192 11.91 15.97 -6.65
C PRO A 192 12.66 15.94 -7.98
N LYS A 193 12.66 14.79 -8.66
CA LYS A 193 13.22 14.63 -10.02
C LYS A 193 12.17 14.22 -11.06
N LEU A 194 11.05 13.66 -10.60
CA LEU A 194 10.08 12.95 -11.45
C LEU A 194 8.90 13.81 -11.93
N PHE A 195 8.68 14.99 -11.34
CA PHE A 195 7.50 15.83 -11.58
C PHE A 195 7.88 17.24 -12.09
N TYR A 196 8.81 17.30 -13.07
CA TYR A 196 9.17 18.52 -13.79
C TYR A 196 8.58 18.56 -15.20
#